data_AF-A0A4R5LLK4-F1
#
_entry.id   AF-A0A4R5LLK4-F1
#
_cell.length_a   1.000
_cell.length_b   1.000
_cell.length_c   1.000
_cell.angle_alpha   90.00
_cell.angle_beta   90.00
_cell.angle_gamma   90.00
#
_symmetry.space_group_name_H-M   'P 1'
#
loop_
_entity.id
_entity.type
_entity.pdbx_description
1 polymer ?
#
loop_
_entity_poly.entity_id
_entity_poly.type
_entity_poly.pdbx_seq_one_letter_code
_entity_poly.pdbx_strand_id
1 'polypeptide(L)' 'MNKTIPHTQAKSILDTATRLFALIVEARQIDPGSHEGIELYSEIVYGALWRAAPSAAMESLYNRLPKLDVGQ' A
#
# COMPACT_ATOMS: atom_id res chain seq x y z
N MET A 1 -17.62 5.30 -15.87
CA MET A 1 -16.40 6.08 -16.16
C MET A 1 -15.22 5.40 -15.50
N ASN A 2 -14.31 4.80 -16.27
CA ASN A 2 -13.03 4.31 -15.74
C ASN A 2 -12.18 5.54 -15.35
N LYS A 3 -12.26 5.96 -14.09
CA LYS A 3 -11.40 7.03 -13.57
C LYS A 3 -10.02 6.42 -13.30
N THR A 4 -9.17 6.48 -14.31
CA THR A 4 -7.76 6.09 -14.17
C THR A 4 -7.06 7.17 -13.36
N ILE A 5 -6.46 6.83 -12.21
CA ILE A 5 -5.62 7.77 -11.46
C ILE A 5 -4.25 7.90 -12.15
N PRO A 6 -3.68 9.12 -12.24
CA PRO A 6 -2.31 9.33 -12.67
C PRO A 6 -1.31 8.52 -11.82
N HIS A 7 -0.27 8.00 -12.45
CA HIS A 7 0.77 7.21 -11.76
C HIS A 7 1.43 7.98 -10.60
N THR A 8 1.66 9.28 -10.79
CA THR A 8 2.21 10.16 -9.75
C THR A 8 1.30 10.25 -8.52
N GLN A 9 -0.02 10.28 -8.71
CA GLN A 9 -0.98 10.26 -7.60
C GLN A 9 -1.02 8.89 -6.93
N ALA A 10 -1.02 7.79 -7.69
CA ALA A 10 -0.97 6.44 -7.15
C ALA A 10 0.29 6.23 -6.28
N LYS A 11 1.45 6.71 -6.75
CA LYS A 11 2.71 6.68 -5.99
C LYS A 11 2.61 7.51 -4.71
N SER A 12 2.10 8.73 -4.77
CA SER A 12 1.93 9.57 -3.58
C SER A 12 1.02 8.93 -2.54
N ILE A 13 -0.03 8.21 -2.98
CA ILE A 13 -0.94 7.49 -2.09
C ILE A 13 -0.22 6.31 -1.45
N LEU A 14 0.52 5.50 -2.23
CA LEU A 14 1.35 4.42 -1.69
C LEU A 14 2.32 4.98 -0.62
N ASP A 15 3.13 5.97 -0.98
CA ASP A 15 4.19 6.49 -0.10
C ASP A 15 3.60 7.01 1.21
N THR A 16 2.44 7.68 1.15
CA THR A 16 1.74 8.20 2.34
C THR A 16 1.16 7.08 3.19
N ALA A 17 0.51 6.08 2.56
CA ALA A 17 -0.09 4.97 3.27
C ALA A 17 0.96 4.07 3.93
N THR A 18 2.09 3.81 3.25
CA THR A 18 3.24 3.09 3.81
C THR A 18 3.85 3.83 5.00
N ARG A 19 3.94 5.17 4.93
CA ARG A 19 4.39 5.97 6.07
C ARG A 19 3.42 5.91 7.25
N LEU A 20 2.12 5.95 6.99
CA LEU A 20 1.09 5.77 8.03
C LEU A 20 1.20 4.38 8.68
N PHE A 21 1.37 3.33 7.89
CA PHE A 21 1.61 1.97 8.39
C PHE A 21 2.84 1.92 9.31
N ALA A 22 3.97 2.46 8.87
CA ALA A 22 5.20 2.46 9.67
C ALA A 22 5.01 3.16 11.03
N LEU A 23 4.34 4.32 11.06
CA LEU A 23 4.04 5.05 12.30
C LEU A 23 3.13 4.25 13.24
N ILE A 24 2.13 3.54 12.71
CA ILE A 24 1.20 2.73 13.51
C ILE A 24 1.91 1.52 14.11
N VAL A 25 2.73 0.84 13.31
CA VAL A 25 3.50 -0.33 13.74
C VAL A 25 4.52 0.04 14.81
N GLU A 26 5.20 1.17 14.65
CA GLU A 26 6.10 1.74 15.67
C GLU A 26 5.33 2.09 16.95
N ALA A 27 4.23 2.83 16.85
CA ALA A 27 3.45 3.25 18.01
C ALA A 27 2.86 2.07 18.80
N ARG A 28 2.53 0.98 18.11
CA ARG A 28 1.95 -0.23 18.71
C ARG A 28 2.98 -1.32 19.02
N GLN A 29 4.25 -1.11 18.69
CA GLN A 29 5.34 -2.09 18.85
C GLN A 29 5.02 -3.44 18.17
N ILE A 30 4.41 -3.38 16.98
CA ILE A 30 4.09 -4.58 16.19
C ILE A 30 5.30 -4.93 15.33
N ASP A 31 5.55 -6.22 15.10
CA ASP A 31 6.51 -6.64 14.09
C ASP A 31 5.84 -6.53 12.70
N PRO A 32 6.39 -5.72 11.75
CA PRO A 32 5.86 -5.62 10.39
C PRO A 32 5.72 -6.96 9.66
N GLY A 33 6.57 -7.95 9.99
CA GLY A 33 6.55 -9.29 9.39
C GLY A 33 5.60 -10.27 10.06
N SER A 34 4.99 -9.90 11.20
CA SER A 34 4.00 -10.73 11.88
C SER A 34 2.68 -10.79 11.11
N HIS A 35 1.83 -11.75 11.45
CA HIS A 35 0.48 -11.88 10.88
C HIS A 35 -0.32 -10.57 11.02
N GLU A 36 -0.32 -9.97 12.21
CA GLU A 36 -0.98 -8.68 12.48
C GLU A 36 -0.37 -7.54 11.64
N GLY A 37 0.96 -7.51 11.50
CA GLY A 37 1.65 -6.51 10.67
C GLY A 37 1.25 -6.61 9.19
N ILE A 38 1.15 -7.83 8.66
CA ILE A 38 0.73 -8.09 7.28
C ILE A 38 -0.74 -7.68 7.07
N GLU A 39 -1.62 -7.99 8.01
CA GLU A 39 -3.04 -7.58 7.95
C GLU A 39 -3.18 -6.05 7.96
N LEU A 40 -2.47 -5.37 8.87
CA LEU A 40 -2.45 -3.90 8.95
C LEU A 40 -1.92 -3.26 7.67
N TYR A 41 -0.84 -3.81 7.09
CA TYR A 41 -0.32 -3.33 5.83
C TYR A 41 -1.37 -3.44 4.73
N SER A 42 -2.06 -4.58 4.66
CA SER A 42 -3.10 -4.82 3.67
C SER A 42 -4.26 -3.83 3.81
N GLU A 43 -4.75 -3.63 5.03
CA GLU A 43 -5.85 -2.71 5.30
C GLU A 43 -5.50 -1.26 4.96
N ILE A 44 -4.30 -0.80 5.38
CA ILE A 44 -3.90 0.60 5.22
C ILE A 44 -3.44 0.87 3.78
N VAL A 45 -2.46 0.12 3.31
CA VAL A 45 -1.76 0.42 2.06
C VAL A 45 -2.60 -0.01 0.86
N TYR A 46 -3.06 -1.27 0.83
CA TYR A 46 -3.90 -1.73 -0.27
C TYR A 46 -5.31 -1.16 -0.18
N GLY A 47 -5.85 -0.95 1.02
CA GLY A 47 -7.12 -0.24 1.19
C GLY A 47 -7.09 1.18 0.61
N ALA A 48 -6.02 1.95 0.85
CA ALA A 48 -5.86 3.28 0.28
C ALA A 48 -5.81 3.26 -1.26
N LEU A 49 -5.03 2.34 -1.84
CA LEU A 49 -4.94 2.19 -3.29
C LEU A 49 -6.27 1.73 -3.91
N TRP A 50 -6.97 0.79 -3.28
CA TRP A 50 -8.29 0.33 -3.73
C TRP A 50 -9.32 1.45 -3.71
N ARG A 51 -9.33 2.28 -2.66
CA ARG A 51 -10.24 3.44 -2.58
C ARG A 51 -9.93 4.49 -3.64
N ALA A 52 -8.65 4.66 -3.99
CA ALA A 52 -8.22 5.59 -5.02
C ALA A 52 -8.52 5.10 -6.45
N ALA A 53 -8.41 3.79 -6.69
CA ALA A 53 -8.60 3.17 -8.00
C ALA A 53 -9.36 1.82 -7.91
N PRO A 54 -10.66 1.82 -7.57
CA PRO A 54 -11.43 0.61 -7.31
C PRO A 54 -11.66 -0.26 -8.55
N SER A 55 -11.39 0.27 -9.75
CA SER A 55 -11.48 -0.45 -11.03
C SER A 55 -10.13 -0.92 -11.56
N ALA A 56 -9.02 -0.62 -10.89
CA ALA A 56 -7.72 -1.16 -11.26
C ALA A 56 -7.62 -2.59 -10.71
N ALA A 57 -7.32 -3.56 -11.57
CA ALA A 57 -6.98 -4.90 -11.11
C ALA A 57 -5.81 -4.77 -10.12
N MET A 58 -5.89 -5.41 -8.96
CA MET A 58 -4.88 -5.25 -7.91
C MET A 58 -3.48 -5.61 -8.43
N GLU A 59 -3.41 -6.59 -9.33
CA GLU A 59 -2.22 -6.99 -10.10
C GLU A 59 -1.62 -5.85 -10.94
N SER A 60 -2.45 -4.96 -11.50
CA SER A 60 -2.00 -3.77 -12.23
C SER A 60 -1.44 -2.68 -11.33
N LEU A 61 -1.91 -2.60 -10.07
CA LEU A 61 -1.33 -1.73 -9.05
C LEU A 61 0.03 -2.28 -8.62
N TYR A 62 0.13 -3.57 -8.33
CA TYR A 62 1.41 -4.24 -8.01
C TYR A 62 2.47 -4.10 -9.11
N ASN A 63 2.10 -4.29 -10.38
CA ASN A 63 3.03 -4.14 -11.50
C ASN A 63 3.48 -2.69 -11.75
N ARG A 64 2.79 -1.70 -11.17
CA ARG A 64 3.10 -0.27 -11.30
C ARG A 64 3.85 0.31 -10.11
N LEU A 65 3.93 -0.43 -9.01
CA LEU A 65 4.75 -0.08 -7.87
C LEU A 65 6.17 -0.60 -8.12
N PRO A 66 7.21 0.17 -7.75
CA PRO A 66 8.56 -0.37 -7.77
C PRO A 66 8.55 -1.63 -6.91
N LYS A 67 9.01 -2.76 -7.47
CA LYS A 67 9.18 -4.01 -6.70
C LYS A 67 9.97 -3.63 -5.46
N LEU A 68 9.36 -3.79 -4.28
CA LEU A 68 10.09 -3.78 -3.03
C LEU A 68 11.09 -4.93 -3.15
N ASP A 69 12.36 -4.58 -3.32
CA ASP A 69 13.46 -5.52 -3.26
C ASP A 69 13.54 -5.95 -1.79
N VAL A 70 12.77 -6.98 -1.45
CA VAL A 70 12.91 -7.69 -0.19
C VAL A 70 14.18 -8.49 -0.39
N GLY A 71 15.30 -7.89 0.01
CA GLY A 71 16.62 -8.53 -0.02
C GLY A 71 16.51 -9.96 0.49
N GLN A 72 17.09 -10.88 -0.29
CA GLN A 72 17.11 -12.32 -0.06
C GLN A 72 17.51 -12.72 1.36
#